data_AF-A0A5N9B2H2-F1
#
_entry.id   AF-A0A5N9B2H2-F1
#
_cell.length_a   1.000
_cell.length_b   1.000
_cell.length_c   1.000
_cell.angle_alpha   90.00
_cell.angle_beta   90.00
_cell.angle_gamma   90.00
#
_symmetry.space_group_name_H-M   'P 1'
#
loop_
_entity.id
_entity.type
_entity.pdbx_description
1 polymer ?
#
loop_
_entity_poly.entity_id
_entity_poly.type
_entity_poly.pdbx_seq_one_letter_code
_entity_poly.pdbx_strand_id
1 'polypeptide(L)'
;MKLGINKTINRHWRDWAGLVYLFICLIDFFVAPLIWNLKMEAYCYDIKMTALEKGLDGSECDITRWTPLTLGAGAMFHLSFGAILGATAWKKKEELEAHHNNKSDTT
;
A
#
# COMPACT_ATOMS: atom_id res chain seq x y z
N MET A 1 25.88 21.40 9.31
CA MET A 1 24.83 20.96 8.37
C MET A 1 24.24 19.56 8.68
N LYS A 2 25.02 18.58 9.18
CA LYS A 2 24.51 17.21 9.49
C LYS A 2 23.50 17.12 10.65
N LEU A 3 23.57 18.02 11.64
CA LEU A 3 22.67 18.00 12.81
C LEU A 3 21.21 18.39 12.47
N GLY A 4 21.00 19.29 11.52
CA GLY A 4 19.65 19.75 11.13
C GLY A 4 18.86 18.67 10.38
N ILE A 5 19.52 17.94 9.49
CA ILE A 5 18.91 16.88 8.68
C ILE A 5 18.39 15.74 9.57
N ASN A 6 19.16 15.34 10.59
CA ASN A 6 18.75 14.30 11.54
C ASN A 6 17.45 14.68 12.29
N LYS A 7 17.36 15.93 12.76
CA LYS A 7 16.17 16.43 13.48
C LYS A 7 14.93 16.46 12.58
N THR A 8 15.10 16.84 11.31
CA THR A 8 14.00 16.86 10.33
C THR A 8 13.55 15.46 9.95
N ILE A 9 14.48 14.52 9.74
CA ILE A 9 14.17 13.12 9.46
C ILE A 9 13.42 12.50 10.64
N ASN A 10 13.93 12.66 11.87
CA ASN A 10 13.28 12.13 13.08
C ASN A 10 11.91 12.74 13.38
N ARG A 11 11.61 13.95 12.88
CA ARG A 11 10.29 14.56 13.06
C ARG A 11 9.28 14.13 12.01
N HIS A 12 9.71 13.97 10.76
CA HIS A 12 8.78 13.74 9.64
C HIS A 12 8.68 12.28 9.20
N TRP A 13 9.54 11.37 9.69
CA TRP A 13 9.53 9.96 9.26
C TRP A 13 8.15 9.29 9.40
N ARG A 14 7.35 9.68 10.41
CA ARG A 14 5.98 9.23 10.60
C ARG A 14 5.04 9.65 9.47
N ASP A 15 5.09 10.92 9.08
CA ASP A 15 4.25 11.46 8.02
C ASP A 15 4.65 10.84 6.66
N TRP A 16 5.96 10.62 6.46
CA TRP A 16 6.48 9.89 5.30
C TRP A 16 6.03 8.42 5.28
N ALA A 17 5.98 7.73 6.43
CA ALA A 17 5.49 6.36 6.51
C ALA A 17 4.01 6.25 6.11
N GLY A 18 3.17 7.19 6.55
CA GLY A 18 1.76 7.26 6.13
C GLY A 18 1.59 7.58 4.64
N LEU A 19 2.44 8.46 4.09
CA LEU A 19 2.42 8.80 2.67
C LEU A 19 2.82 7.60 1.80
N VAL A 20 3.87 6.87 2.19
CA VAL A 20 4.30 5.64 1.49
C VAL A 20 3.20 4.57 1.56
N TYR A 21 2.51 4.42 2.70
CA TYR A 21 1.38 3.51 2.83
C TYR A 21 0.25 3.84 1.83
N LEU A 22 -0.20 5.09 1.79
CA LEU A 22 -1.24 5.49 0.82
C LEU A 22 -0.80 5.30 -0.63
N PHE A 23 0.48 5.57 -0.93
CA PHE A 23 1.01 5.37 -2.27
C PHE A 23 1.01 3.90 -2.69
N ILE A 24 1.41 2.98 -1.80
CA ILE A 24 1.39 1.54 -2.07
C ILE A 24 -0.04 1.05 -2.29
N CYS A 25 -1.00 1.49 -1.46
CA CYS A 25 -2.42 1.16 -1.62
C CYS A 25 -2.98 1.67 -2.97
N LEU A 26 -2.60 2.87 -3.40
CA LEU A 26 -2.99 3.42 -4.70
C LEU A 26 -2.46 2.57 -5.86
N ILE A 27 -1.19 2.18 -5.80
CA ILE A 27 -0.58 1.35 -6.84
C ILE A 27 -1.23 -0.03 -6.88
N ASP A 28 -1.45 -0.68 -5.74
CA ASP A 28 -2.00 -2.05 -5.69
C ASP A 28 -3.48 -2.13 -6.10
N PHE A 29 -4.26 -1.07 -5.86
CA PHE A 29 -5.68 -1.05 -6.25
C PHE A 29 -5.95 -0.46 -7.63
N PHE A 30 -5.06 0.37 -8.18
CA PHE A 30 -5.28 1.02 -9.47
C PHE A 30 -4.29 0.54 -10.54
N VAL A 31 -2.99 0.62 -10.26
CA VAL A 31 -1.94 0.32 -11.23
C VAL A 31 -1.81 -1.18 -11.48
N ALA A 32 -1.85 -2.00 -10.43
CA ALA A 32 -1.66 -3.44 -10.57
C ALA A 32 -2.82 -4.14 -11.32
N PRO A 33 -4.11 -3.82 -11.07
CA PRO A 33 -5.19 -4.31 -11.91
C PRO A 33 -5.09 -3.81 -13.35
N LEU A 34 -4.69 -2.56 -13.57
CA LEU A 34 -4.53 -2.01 -14.92
C LEU A 34 -3.45 -2.76 -15.72
N ILE A 35 -2.28 -2.99 -15.12
CA ILE A 35 -1.18 -3.73 -15.74
C ILE A 35 -1.58 -5.19 -15.98
N TRP A 36 -2.27 -5.82 -15.03
CA TRP A 36 -2.74 -7.19 -15.18
C TRP A 36 -3.71 -7.32 -16.36
N ASN A 37 -4.70 -6.42 -16.46
CA ASN A 37 -5.65 -6.41 -17.60
C ASN A 37 -4.93 -6.27 -18.95
N LEU A 38 -3.93 -5.38 -19.06
CA LEU A 38 -3.17 -5.17 -20.29
C LEU A 38 -2.28 -6.37 -20.66
N LYS A 39 -1.62 -6.99 -19.68
CA LYS A 39 -0.79 -8.17 -19.92
C LYS A 39 -1.64 -9.39 -20.29
N MET A 40 -2.81 -9.54 -19.69
CA MET A 40 -3.68 -10.70 -19.94
C MET A 40 -4.21 -10.75 -21.37
N GLU A 41 -4.48 -9.61 -22.00
CA GLU A 41 -4.85 -9.53 -23.42
C GLU A 41 -3.78 -10.17 -24.32
N ALA A 42 -2.51 -9.87 -24.08
CA ALA A 42 -1.39 -10.42 -24.84
C ALA A 42 -1.20 -11.94 -24.61
N TYR A 43 -1.26 -12.41 -23.35
CA TYR A 43 -1.14 -13.84 -23.05
C TYR A 43 -2.27 -14.68 -23.67
N CYS A 44 -3.47 -14.11 -23.76
CA CYS A 44 -4.63 -14.80 -24.29
C CYS A 44 -4.59 -15.01 -25.81
N TYR A 45 -3.93 -14.10 -26.53
CA TYR A 45 -3.71 -14.22 -27.97
C TYR A 45 -2.74 -15.38 -28.31
N ASP A 46 -1.63 -15.49 -27.57
CA ASP A 46 -0.63 -16.54 -27.79
C ASP A 46 -1.18 -17.96 -27.54
N ILE A 47 -1.97 -18.15 -26.47
CA ILE A 47 -2.57 -19.46 -26.17
C ILE A 47 -3.56 -19.88 -27.26
N LYS A 48 -4.40 -18.95 -27.75
CA LYS A 48 -5.36 -19.24 -28.83
C LYS A 48 -4.66 -19.65 -30.14
N MET A 49 -3.57 -18.98 -30.52
CA MET A 49 -2.82 -19.37 -31.72
C MET A 49 -2.19 -20.76 -31.61
N THR A 50 -1.59 -21.06 -30.46
CA THR A 50 -0.93 -22.36 -30.23
C THR A 50 -1.95 -23.51 -30.15
N ALA A 51 -3.14 -23.25 -29.62
CA ALA A 51 -4.22 -24.24 -29.55
C ALA A 51 -4.83 -24.53 -30.94
N LEU A 52 -4.96 -23.51 -31.79
CA LEU A 52 -5.41 -23.65 -33.18
C LEU A 52 -4.44 -24.54 -33.99
N GLU A 53 -3.12 -24.33 -33.85
CA GLU A 53 -2.11 -25.16 -34.51
C GLU A 53 -2.19 -26.65 -34.10
N LYS A 54 -2.56 -26.92 -32.85
CA LYS A 54 -2.74 -28.28 -32.33
C LYS A 54 -4.14 -28.87 -32.56
N GLY A 55 -5.03 -28.17 -33.26
CA GLY A 55 -6.40 -28.61 -33.56
C GLY A 55 -7.31 -28.71 -32.33
N LEU A 56 -6.94 -28.06 -31.22
CA LEU A 56 -7.71 -28.04 -29.99
C LEU A 56 -8.67 -26.83 -30.01
N ASP A 57 -9.82 -27.01 -30.66
CA ASP A 57 -10.89 -26.01 -30.72
C ASP A 57 -11.49 -25.81 -29.32
N GLY A 58 -11.25 -24.65 -28.70
CA GLY A 58 -11.82 -24.30 -27.39
C GLY A 58 -10.84 -24.19 -26.23
N SER A 59 -9.58 -23.82 -26.43
CA SER A 59 -8.71 -23.43 -25.31
C SER A 59 -9.27 -22.15 -24.65
N GLU A 60 -10.09 -22.34 -23.63
CA GLU A 60 -10.62 -21.25 -22.81
C GLU A 60 -9.46 -20.63 -22.02
N CYS A 61 -9.28 -19.34 -22.22
CA CYS A 61 -8.27 -18.56 -21.55
C CYS A 61 -8.81 -18.22 -20.17
N ASP A 62 -8.32 -18.91 -19.15
CA ASP A 62 -8.84 -18.77 -17.79
C ASP A 62 -8.49 -17.38 -17.23
N ILE A 63 -9.49 -16.49 -17.20
CA ILE A 63 -9.31 -15.07 -16.88
C ILE A 63 -9.24 -14.93 -15.36
N THR A 64 -8.03 -15.06 -14.82
CA THR A 64 -7.81 -14.83 -13.39
C THR A 64 -7.88 -13.33 -13.07
N ARG A 65 -8.70 -12.96 -12.08
CA ARG A 65 -8.78 -11.58 -11.60
C ARG A 65 -7.53 -11.27 -10.77
N TRP A 66 -6.97 -10.07 -10.92
CA TRP A 66 -5.91 -9.59 -10.03
C TRP A 66 -6.40 -9.64 -8.58
N THR A 67 -5.67 -10.39 -7.75
CA THR A 67 -5.90 -10.40 -6.30
C THR A 67 -4.94 -9.39 -5.68
N PRO A 68 -5.43 -8.29 -5.06
CA PRO A 68 -4.56 -7.25 -4.49
C PRO A 68 -3.68 -7.82 -3.39
N LEU A 69 -2.37 -7.59 -3.48
CA LEU A 69 -1.40 -8.12 -2.51
C LEU A 69 -1.54 -7.44 -1.14
N THR A 70 -2.00 -6.18 -1.11
CA THR A 70 -2.25 -5.44 0.15
C THR A 70 -3.48 -5.94 0.91
N LEU A 71 -4.38 -6.65 0.23
CA LEU A 71 -5.53 -7.35 0.81
C LEU A 71 -5.25 -8.85 0.99
N GLY A 72 -4.19 -9.36 0.36
CA GLY A 72 -3.70 -10.72 0.52
C GLY A 72 -3.40 -11.07 1.98
N ALA A 73 -3.52 -12.36 2.30
CA ALA A 73 -3.34 -12.89 3.66
C ALA A 73 -4.23 -12.21 4.73
N GLY A 74 -5.42 -11.72 4.36
CA GLY A 74 -6.37 -11.11 5.30
C GLY A 74 -6.05 -9.65 5.65
N ALA A 75 -5.54 -8.89 4.69
CA ALA A 75 -5.20 -7.47 4.86
C ALA A 75 -4.16 -7.17 5.98
N MET A 76 -3.25 -8.12 6.25
CA MET A 76 -2.19 -7.97 7.27
C MET A 76 -1.31 -6.74 7.04
N PHE A 77 -1.14 -6.30 5.79
CA PHE A 77 -0.44 -5.05 5.46
C PHE A 77 -1.18 -3.81 6.03
N HIS A 78 -2.50 -3.73 5.84
CA HIS A 78 -3.31 -2.64 6.38
C HIS A 78 -3.34 -2.66 7.91
N LEU A 79 -3.39 -3.87 8.49
CA LEU A 79 -3.43 -4.04 9.95
C LEU A 79 -2.09 -3.60 10.60
N SER A 80 -0.96 -4.02 10.04
CA SER A 80 0.37 -3.62 10.51
C SER A 80 0.63 -2.12 10.37
N PHE A 81 0.30 -1.52 9.22
CA PHE A 81 0.42 -0.07 9.06
C PHE A 81 -0.58 0.72 9.92
N GLY A 82 -1.80 0.20 10.10
CA GLY A 82 -2.78 0.75 11.03
C GLY A 82 -2.28 0.75 12.47
N ALA A 83 -1.59 -0.31 12.90
CA ALA A 83 -0.97 -0.39 14.23
C ALA A 83 0.19 0.61 14.39
N ILE A 84 1.07 0.74 13.39
CA ILE A 84 2.20 1.68 13.42
C ILE A 84 1.70 3.13 13.47
N LEU A 85 0.77 3.49 12.58
CA LEU A 85 0.21 4.85 12.55
C LEU A 85 -0.67 5.12 13.78
N GLY A 86 -1.43 4.13 14.26
CA GLY A 86 -2.25 4.23 15.47
C GLY A 86 -1.42 4.44 16.75
N ALA A 87 -0.38 3.62 16.97
CA ALA A 87 0.51 3.78 18.11
C ALA A 87 1.22 5.15 18.10
N THR A 88 1.61 5.62 16.92
CA THR A 88 2.27 6.92 16.80
C THR A 88 1.27 8.08 16.99
N ALA A 89 0.02 7.97 16.55
CA ALA A 89 -1.01 8.97 16.79
C ALA A 89 -1.28 9.19 18.29
N TRP A 90 -1.35 8.11 19.08
CA TRP A 90 -1.52 8.22 20.53
C TRP A 90 -0.36 8.92 21.24
N LYS A 91 0.90 8.62 20.86
CA LYS A 91 2.06 9.30 21.46
C LYS A 91 2.07 10.82 21.24
N LYS A 92 1.62 11.29 20.07
CA LYS A 92 1.52 12.73 19.77
C LYS A 92 0.41 13.41 20.59
N LYS A 93 -0.70 12.70 20.82
CA LYS A 93 -1.80 13.18 21.69
C LYS A 93 -1.32 13.30 23.14
N GLU A 94 -0.61 12.28 23.64
CA GLU A 94 -0.05 12.25 25.00
C GLU A 94 0.94 13.41 25.23
N GLU A 95 1.84 13.67 24.27
CA GLU A 95 2.75 14.83 24.32
C GLU A 95 2.00 16.17 24.33
N LEU A 96 0.94 16.31 23.53
CA LEU A 96 0.16 17.56 23.46
C LEU A 96 -0.66 17.80 24.73
N GLU A 97 -1.27 16.76 25.31
CA GLU A 97 -2.04 16.83 26.55
C GLU A 97 -1.16 17.19 27.75
N ALA A 98 0.04 16.61 27.85
CA ALA A 98 1.01 16.98 28.89
C ALA A 98 1.44 18.47 28.78
N HIS A 99 1.61 18.99 27.56
CA HIS A 99 1.91 20.41 27.34
C HIS A 99 0.75 21.33 27.72
N HIS A 100 -0.51 20.93 27.47
CA HIS A 100 -1.67 21.73 27.87
C HIS A 100 -1.87 21.78 29.40
N ASN A 101 -1.69 20.65 30.10
CA ASN A 101 -1.82 20.62 31.56
C ASN A 101 -0.77 21.49 32.27
N ASN A 102 0.49 21.50 31.80
CA ASN A 102 1.52 22.36 32.38
C ASN A 102 1.21 23.86 32.21
N LYS A 103 0.48 24.24 31.16
CA LYS A 103 0.14 25.63 30.89
C LYS A 103 -1.02 26.12 31.78
N SER A 104 -1.98 25.25 32.11
CA SER A 104 -3.07 25.60 33.03
C SER A 104 -2.61 25.83 34.46
N ASP A 105 -1.55 25.15 34.92
CA ASP A 105 -1.00 25.34 36.28
C ASP A 105 -0.18 26.64 36.43
N THR A 106 0.16 27.32 35.32
CA THR A 106 0.97 28.55 35.34
C THR A 106 0.12 29.83 35.15
N THR A 107 -1.21 29.72 35.14
CA THR A 107 -2.15 30.85 35.02
C THR A 107 -3.04 30.93 36.25
#